data_AF-A0AAU2IH22-F1
#
_entry.id   AF-A0AAU2IH22-F1
#
_cell.length_a   1.000
_cell.length_b   1.000
_cell.length_c   1.000
_cell.angle_alpha   90.00
_cell.angle_beta   90.00
_cell.angle_gamma   90.00
#
_symmetry.space_group_name_H-M   'P 1'
#
loop_
_entity.id
_entity.type
_entity.pdbx_description
1 polymer ?
#
loop_
_entity_poly.entity_id
_entity_poly.type
_entity_poly.pdbx_seq_one_letter_code
_entity_poly.pdbx_strand_id
1 'polypeptide(L)'
;MKKAALRSVSMAAAVSCCFALGEWSASASESGALPQKSQAAPTKSKLRCYATRSSPNAIACYRFSAKAEFRHGEMVYVPILIQVPAPAQPPSVTIVDSLNDVRPE
;
A
#
# COMPACT_ATOMS: atom_id res chain seq x y z
N MET A 1 47.58 17.19 35.09
CA MET A 1 47.73 15.85 34.46
C MET A 1 46.30 15.35 34.22
N LYS A 2 45.79 14.93 33.06
CA LYS A 2 46.34 14.38 31.81
C LYS A 2 45.46 14.89 30.64
N LYS A 3 46.08 15.23 29.52
CA LYS A 3 45.42 15.45 28.23
C LYS A 3 45.17 14.06 27.60
N ALA A 4 43.98 13.80 27.06
CA ALA A 4 43.73 12.61 26.25
C ALA A 4 43.38 13.04 24.83
N ALA A 5 44.20 12.56 23.88
CA ALA A 5 44.22 12.95 22.49
C ALA A 5 43.14 12.22 21.68
N LEU A 6 42.38 12.98 20.89
CA LEU A 6 41.56 12.46 19.79
C LEU A 6 42.50 12.03 18.65
N ARG A 7 42.48 10.75 18.27
CA ARG A 7 43.17 10.26 17.08
C ARG A 7 42.17 10.07 15.94
N SER A 8 42.35 10.91 14.93
CA SER A 8 41.79 10.85 13.58
C SER A 8 42.29 9.61 12.82
N VAL A 9 41.45 9.03 11.97
CA VAL A 9 41.88 8.25 10.80
C VAL A 9 41.09 8.75 9.59
N SER A 10 41.82 9.41 8.69
CA SER A 10 41.37 9.87 7.38
C SER A 10 41.64 8.76 6.38
N MET A 11 40.66 8.41 5.54
CA MET A 11 40.90 7.64 4.31
C MET A 11 40.42 8.47 3.13
N ALA A 12 41.37 9.08 2.45
CA ALA A 12 41.22 9.58 1.10
C ALA A 12 42.18 8.80 0.20
N ALA A 13 41.64 8.19 -0.85
CA ALA A 13 42.42 7.80 -2.02
C ALA A 13 41.53 8.01 -3.25
N ALA A 14 41.96 8.93 -4.10
CA ALA A 14 41.35 9.29 -5.37
C ALA A 14 42.18 8.69 -6.51
N VAL A 15 41.53 8.15 -7.55
CA VAL A 15 42.03 8.00 -8.94
C VAL A 15 40.76 7.90 -9.81
N SER A 16 40.31 8.92 -10.54
CA SER A 16 40.86 9.62 -11.72
C SER A 16 40.67 8.88 -13.05
N CYS A 17 40.02 9.61 -13.98
CA CYS A 17 40.02 9.52 -15.44
C CYS A 17 39.22 8.41 -16.15
N CYS A 18 38.12 8.81 -16.81
CA CYS A 18 38.06 8.87 -18.28
C CYS A 18 36.82 9.69 -18.73
N PHE A 19 37.06 10.82 -19.39
CA PHE A 19 36.05 11.52 -20.18
C PHE A 19 35.90 10.79 -21.52
N ALA A 20 34.67 10.51 -21.92
CA ALA A 20 34.31 10.33 -23.33
C ALA A 20 32.92 10.94 -23.55
N LEU A 21 32.92 12.17 -24.05
CA LEU A 21 31.78 12.75 -24.77
C LEU A 21 31.61 11.94 -26.05
N GLY A 22 30.45 11.32 -26.23
CA GLY A 22 30.06 10.61 -27.44
C GLY A 22 28.62 10.95 -27.79
N GLU A 23 28.48 11.74 -28.85
CA GLU A 23 27.23 12.18 -29.48
C GLU A 23 26.44 11.03 -30.12
N TRP A 24 25.17 11.35 -30.37
CA TRP A 24 24.01 10.53 -30.70
C TRP A 24 24.15 9.44 -31.79
N SER A 25 23.45 8.32 -31.61
CA SER A 25 22.57 7.76 -32.67
C SER A 25 21.58 6.73 -32.13
N ALA A 26 20.39 6.79 -32.74
CA ALA A 26 19.17 6.11 -32.37
C ALA A 26 19.24 4.59 -32.45
N SER A 27 18.55 3.91 -31.54
CA SER A 27 17.94 2.63 -31.81
C SER A 27 16.61 2.57 -31.08
N ALA A 28 15.55 2.62 -31.89
CA ALA A 28 14.19 2.39 -31.47
C ALA A 28 14.06 0.95 -30.97
N SER A 29 14.00 0.77 -29.64
CA SER A 29 13.36 -0.40 -29.06
C SER A 29 11.95 0.01 -28.71
N GLU A 30 11.02 -0.25 -29.63
CA GLU A 30 9.61 -0.45 -29.28
C GLU A 30 9.53 -1.72 -28.43
N SER A 31 9.87 -1.59 -27.15
CA SER A 31 9.34 -2.51 -26.16
C SER A 31 7.91 -2.06 -25.94
N GLY A 32 6.98 -2.77 -26.57
CA GLY A 32 5.56 -2.64 -26.31
C GLY A 32 5.31 -2.85 -24.83
N ALA A 33 5.35 -1.76 -24.07
CA ALA A 33 4.90 -1.70 -22.71
C ALA A 33 3.38 -1.89 -22.77
N LEU A 34 2.97 -3.17 -22.75
CA LEU A 34 1.68 -3.56 -22.20
C LEU A 34 1.49 -2.70 -20.96
N PRO A 35 0.39 -1.92 -20.84
CA PRO A 35 0.14 -1.19 -19.62
C PRO A 35 -0.10 -2.24 -18.55
N GLN A 36 0.97 -2.62 -17.84
CA GLN A 36 0.91 -3.37 -16.62
C GLN A 36 0.17 -2.44 -15.68
N LYS A 37 -1.15 -2.62 -15.64
CA LYS A 37 -2.06 -1.93 -14.75
C LYS A 37 -1.72 -2.45 -13.36
N SER A 38 -0.63 -1.94 -12.80
CA SER A 38 -0.25 -2.11 -11.41
C SER A 38 -1.43 -1.57 -10.62
N GLN A 39 -2.30 -2.47 -10.20
CA GLN A 39 -3.36 -2.15 -9.25
C GLN A 39 -2.64 -1.85 -7.94
N ALA A 40 -2.34 -0.57 -7.74
CA ALA A 40 -1.73 -0.09 -6.50
C ALA A 40 -2.64 -0.47 -5.33
N ALA A 41 -2.05 -0.90 -4.23
CA ALA A 41 -2.79 -1.24 -3.02
C ALA A 41 -3.67 -0.04 -2.58
N PRO A 42 -4.93 -0.27 -2.14
CA PRO A 42 -5.83 0.81 -1.75
C PRO A 42 -5.22 1.67 -0.64
N THR A 43 -5.16 2.99 -0.86
CA THR A 43 -4.30 3.89 -0.06
C THR A 43 -4.92 4.37 1.26
N LYS A 44 -6.11 3.90 1.67
CA LYS A 44 -6.71 4.10 3.01
C LYS A 44 -8.01 3.30 3.15
N SER A 45 -8.06 2.34 4.06
CA SER A 45 -9.28 1.58 4.41
C SER A 45 -10.25 2.46 5.21
N LYS A 46 -11.41 2.82 4.64
CA LYS A 46 -12.49 3.51 5.39
C LYS A 46 -13.20 2.54 6.34
N LEU A 47 -13.50 2.99 7.56
CA LEU A 47 -14.35 2.27 8.51
C LEU A 47 -15.81 2.56 8.18
N ARG A 48 -16.65 1.53 8.09
CA ARG A 48 -18.12 1.68 7.97
C ARG A 48 -18.80 0.80 8.99
N CYS A 49 -19.89 1.29 9.57
CA CYS A 49 -20.65 0.57 10.57
C CYS A 49 -22.09 0.36 10.08
N TYR A 50 -22.63 -0.81 10.38
CA TYR A 50 -23.95 -1.24 9.96
C TYR A 50 -24.71 -1.82 11.14
N ALA A 51 -26.02 -1.72 11.07
CA ALA A 51 -26.93 -2.48 11.92
C ALA A 51 -28.07 -3.01 11.05
N THR A 52 -28.71 -4.09 11.47
CA THR A 52 -29.90 -4.59 10.78
C THR A 52 -31.14 -3.88 11.29
N ARG A 53 -32.21 -3.80 10.49
CA ARG A 53 -33.51 -3.28 10.97
C ARG A 53 -34.05 -4.06 12.17
N SER A 54 -33.81 -5.37 12.22
CA SER A 54 -34.25 -6.25 13.30
C SER A 54 -33.46 -6.06 14.60
N SER A 55 -32.23 -5.54 14.53
CA SER A 55 -31.37 -5.30 15.68
C SER A 55 -30.57 -4.00 15.52
N PRO A 56 -31.20 -2.83 15.68
CA PRO A 56 -30.57 -1.53 15.42
C PRO A 56 -29.42 -1.20 16.41
N ASN A 57 -29.42 -1.84 17.59
CA ASN A 57 -28.38 -1.66 18.60
C ASN A 57 -27.19 -2.63 18.44
N ALA A 58 -27.30 -3.63 17.56
CA ALA A 58 -26.23 -4.58 17.28
C ALA A 58 -25.36 -4.07 16.13
N ILE A 59 -24.43 -3.16 16.46
CA ILE A 59 -23.58 -2.50 15.48
C ILE A 59 -22.40 -3.39 15.09
N ALA A 60 -22.26 -3.67 13.79
CA ALA A 60 -21.11 -4.34 13.20
C ALA A 60 -20.31 -3.34 12.35
N CYS A 61 -19.02 -3.19 12.65
CA CYS A 61 -18.14 -2.30 11.91
C CYS A 61 -17.15 -3.09 11.05
N TYR A 62 -16.91 -2.61 9.83
CA TYR A 62 -16.02 -3.23 8.86
C TYR A 62 -15.00 -2.25 8.31
N ARG A 63 -13.82 -2.77 8.03
CA ARG A 63 -12.76 -2.11 7.26
C ARG A 63 -12.65 -2.77 5.89
N PHE A 64 -12.64 -1.92 4.86
CA PHE A 64 -12.48 -2.33 3.47
C PHE A 64 -11.00 -2.45 3.16
N SER A 65 -10.56 -3.64 2.81
CA SER A 65 -9.17 -3.90 2.46
C SER A 65 -9.10 -4.74 1.18
N ALA A 66 -7.89 -5.04 0.75
CA ALA A 66 -7.66 -6.06 -0.26
C ALA A 66 -6.60 -7.03 0.25
N LYS A 67 -6.76 -8.31 -0.10
CA LYS A 67 -5.70 -9.32 0.07
C LYS A 67 -4.98 -9.55 -1.24
N ALA A 68 -3.67 -9.65 -1.19
CA ALA A 68 -2.90 -10.10 -2.35
C ALA A 68 -3.09 -11.61 -2.53
N GLU A 69 -3.39 -12.03 -3.75
CA GLU A 69 -3.49 -13.42 -4.16
C GLU A 69 -2.70 -13.62 -5.45
N PHE A 70 -1.97 -14.73 -5.55
CA PHE A 70 -1.30 -15.09 -6.78
C PHE A 70 -2.23 -15.92 -7.67
N ARG A 71 -2.61 -15.39 -8.83
CA ARG A 71 -3.54 -16.03 -9.77
C ARG A 71 -2.96 -15.92 -11.18
N HIS A 72 -2.91 -17.05 -11.89
CA HIS A 72 -2.45 -17.12 -13.29
C HIS A 72 -1.08 -16.48 -13.56
N GLY A 73 -0.13 -16.59 -12.62
CA GLY A 73 1.21 -16.02 -12.78
C GLY A 73 1.35 -14.55 -12.35
N GLU A 74 0.28 -13.93 -11.86
CA GLU A 74 0.27 -12.51 -11.47
C GLU A 74 -0.26 -12.30 -10.04
N MET A 75 0.13 -11.19 -9.43
CA MET A 75 -0.44 -10.74 -8.15
C MET A 75 -1.73 -9.97 -8.38
N VAL A 76 -2.83 -10.46 -7.82
CA VAL A 76 -4.16 -9.87 -7.88
C VAL A 76 -4.58 -9.44 -6.48
N TYR A 77 -5.11 -8.22 -6.34
CA TYR A 77 -5.64 -7.74 -5.06
C TYR A 77 -7.15 -7.96 -5.00
N VAL A 78 -7.59 -8.92 -4.17
CA VAL A 78 -9.00 -9.27 -4.01
C VAL A 78 -9.62 -8.44 -2.88
N PRO A 79 -10.69 -7.67 -3.14
CA PRO A 79 -11.39 -6.91 -2.11
C PRO A 79 -11.94 -7.80 -0.99
N ILE A 80 -11.80 -7.35 0.26
CA ILE A 80 -12.28 -8.05 1.45
C ILE A 80 -12.91 -7.07 2.45
N LEU A 81 -13.85 -7.59 3.23
CA LEU A 81 -14.41 -6.94 4.41
C LEU A 81 -13.79 -7.58 5.65
N ILE A 82 -13.19 -6.75 6.50
CA ILE A 82 -12.65 -7.18 7.78
C ILE A 82 -13.56 -6.63 8.86
N GLN A 83 -14.27 -7.49 9.59
CA GLN A 83 -15.01 -7.07 10.76
C GLN A 83 -14.02 -6.64 11.85
N VAL A 84 -14.25 -5.46 12.43
CA VAL A 84 -13.42 -4.90 13.48
C VAL A 84 -14.27 -4.53 14.69
N PRO A 85 -13.66 -4.42 15.90
CA PRO A 85 -14.38 -3.91 17.06
C PRO A 85 -14.99 -2.53 16.77
N ALA A 86 -16.24 -2.34 17.18
CA ALA A 86 -16.87 -1.04 17.10
C ALA A 86 -16.15 -0.07 18.05
N PRO A 87 -15.75 1.14 17.58
CA PRO A 87 -15.18 2.14 18.47
C PRO A 87 -16.28 2.68 19.40
N ALA A 88 -15.88 3.27 20.53
CA ALA A 88 -16.82 3.83 21.50
C ALA A 88 -17.76 4.89 20.90
N GLN A 89 -17.29 5.60 19.87
CA GLN A 89 -18.08 6.51 19.07
C GLN A 89 -18.00 6.03 17.60
N PRO A 90 -18.94 5.18 17.17
CA PRO A 90 -18.97 4.71 15.80
C PRO A 90 -19.25 5.88 14.84
N PRO A 91 -18.69 5.85 13.62
CA PRO A 91 -19.17 6.71 12.54
C PRO A 91 -20.65 6.41 12.24
N SER A 92 -21.25 7.17 11.32
CA SER A 92 -22.65 6.96 10.92
C SER A 92 -22.96 5.49 10.64
N VAL A 93 -24.00 4.97 11.30
CA VAL A 93 -24.44 3.58 11.20
C VAL A 93 -25.47 3.47 10.08
N THR A 94 -25.18 2.65 9.07
CA THR A 94 -26.11 2.40 7.96
C THR A 94 -27.03 1.24 8.32
N ILE A 95 -28.34 1.41 8.16
CA ILE A 95 -29.31 0.35 8.42
C ILE A 95 -29.50 -0.50 7.15
N VAL A 96 -29.24 -1.80 7.27
CA VAL A 96 -29.40 -2.78 6.19
C VAL A 96 -30.44 -3.83 6.57
N ASP A 97 -30.90 -4.61 5.60
CA ASP A 97 -31.80 -5.73 5.87
C ASP A 97 -31.01 -6.93 6.42
N SER A 98 -29.85 -7.21 5.85
CA SER A 98 -28.93 -8.28 6.28
C SER A 98 -27.48 -7.84 6.20
N LEU A 99 -26.66 -8.22 7.21
CA LEU A 99 -25.21 -7.97 7.17
C LEU A 99 -24.51 -8.76 6.06
N ASN A 100 -25.12 -9.83 5.55
CA ASN A 100 -24.59 -10.62 4.44
C ASN A 100 -24.65 -9.89 3.10
N ASP A 101 -25.40 -8.78 3.00
CA ASP A 101 -25.52 -7.97 1.78
C ASP A 101 -24.42 -6.91 1.69
N VAL A 102 -23.66 -6.70 2.77
CA VAL A 102 -22.51 -5.80 2.76
C VAL A 102 -21.42 -6.40 1.87
N ARG A 103 -20.94 -5.62 0.91
CA ARG A 103 -19.89 -6.01 -0.04
C ARG A 103 -18.70 -5.05 0.06
N PRO A 104 -17.47 -5.53 -0.19
CA PRO A 104 -16.35 -4.65 -0.49
C PRO A 104 -16.71 -3.78 -1.73
N GLU A 105 -16.38 -2.49 -1.71
CA GLU A 105 -16.46 -1.60 -2.89
C GLU A 105 -15.27 -1.80 -3.83
#